data_AF-W8X8A5-F1
#
_entry.id   AF-W8X8A5-F1
#
_cell.length_a   1.000
_cell.length_b   1.000
_cell.length_c   1.000
_cell.angle_alpha   90.00
_cell.angle_beta   90.00
_cell.angle_gamma   90.00
#
_symmetry.space_group_name_H-M   'P 1'
#
loop_
_entity.id
_entity.type
_entity.pdbx_description
1 polymer ?
#
loop_
_entity_poly.entity_id
_entity_poly.type
_entity_poly.pdbx_seq_one_letter_code
_entity_poly.pdbx_strand_id
1 'polypeptide(L)'
;MRRDFHDWRCEPLDARGARFGRPGAALVFEVRERTQSELLMHLVLTEFIVRAPARHPAPARLDVRHTGAWRRTGLRYAARRGAPPPEALLAELREDPALRAALMPLDFKRLRIERQAAGWTATLEHMAGSEVVNRMPAFRRYIAFAPAQRDALLAALARLQAILARH
;
A
#
# COMPACT_ATOMS: atom_id res chain seq x y z
N MET A 1 13.61 -5.93 -2.82
CA MET A 1 12.36 -5.87 -3.62
C MET A 1 12.14 -7.10 -4.50
N ARG A 2 12.88 -7.34 -5.60
CA ARG A 2 12.67 -8.53 -6.46
C ARG A 2 12.88 -9.86 -5.71
N ARG A 3 13.73 -9.86 -4.69
CA ARG A 3 13.98 -11.00 -3.80
C ARG A 3 12.76 -11.39 -2.95
N ASP A 4 12.00 -10.39 -2.50
CA ASP A 4 10.89 -10.60 -1.56
C ASP A 4 9.65 -11.23 -2.25
N PHE A 5 9.50 -10.98 -3.56
CA PHE A 5 8.39 -11.48 -4.40
C PHE A 5 8.91 -12.38 -5.53
N HIS A 6 9.88 -13.24 -5.25
CA HIS A 6 10.53 -14.09 -6.26
C HIS A 6 9.57 -15.10 -6.91
N ASP A 7 8.47 -15.44 -6.22
CA ASP A 7 7.40 -16.31 -6.69
C ASP A 7 6.37 -15.59 -7.60
N TRP A 8 6.58 -14.29 -7.84
CA TRP A 8 5.75 -13.45 -8.71
C TRP A 8 6.50 -13.10 -9.99
N ARG A 9 5.79 -13.13 -11.13
CA ARG A 9 6.32 -12.62 -12.39
C ARG A 9 6.51 -11.12 -12.24
N CYS A 10 7.73 -10.65 -12.52
CA CYS A 10 8.12 -9.25 -12.39
C CYS A 10 8.36 -8.66 -13.79
N GLU A 11 7.62 -7.61 -14.11
CA GLU A 11 7.74 -6.83 -15.33
C GLU A 11 8.21 -5.42 -14.99
N PRO A 12 9.39 -4.98 -15.44
CA PRO A 12 9.86 -3.62 -15.21
C PRO A 12 8.89 -2.60 -15.83
N LEU A 13 8.55 -1.54 -15.08
CA LEU A 13 7.76 -0.42 -15.58
C LEU A 13 8.68 0.75 -15.95
N ASP A 14 9.60 1.09 -15.04
CA ASP A 14 10.60 2.15 -15.21
C ASP A 14 11.82 1.86 -14.32
N ALA A 15 12.76 2.79 -14.23
CA ALA A 15 13.99 2.65 -13.45
C ALA A 15 13.76 2.46 -11.94
N ARG A 16 12.56 2.75 -11.42
CA ARG A 16 12.21 2.74 -9.99
C ARG A 16 10.95 1.94 -9.71
N GLY A 17 10.46 1.16 -10.68
CA GLY A 17 9.16 0.53 -10.56
C GLY A 17 9.04 -0.75 -11.37
N ALA A 18 8.27 -1.68 -10.81
CA ALA A 18 7.96 -2.95 -11.47
C ALA A 18 6.52 -3.37 -11.14
N ARG A 19 5.92 -4.09 -12.08
CA ARG A 19 4.63 -4.74 -11.93
C ARG A 19 4.83 -6.21 -11.59
N PHE A 20 4.02 -6.68 -10.65
CA PHE A 20 4.02 -8.06 -10.18
C PHE A 20 2.65 -8.68 -10.46
N GLY A 21 2.68 -9.88 -11.02
CA GLY A 21 1.50 -10.71 -11.23
C GLY A 21 1.85 -12.19 -11.15
N ARG A 22 0.85 -13.03 -10.97
CA ARG A 22 1.02 -14.49 -11.00
C ARG A 22 -0.05 -15.11 -11.90
N PRO A 23 0.30 -16.05 -12.80
CA PRO A 23 -0.70 -16.76 -13.59
C PRO A 23 -1.76 -17.39 -12.70
N GLY A 24 -3.04 -17.21 -13.03
CA GLY A 24 -4.17 -17.72 -12.26
C GLY A 24 -4.51 -16.94 -10.98
N ALA A 25 -3.72 -15.94 -10.59
CA ALA A 25 -4.05 -15.05 -9.49
C ALA A 25 -4.79 -13.80 -10.01
N ALA A 26 -5.85 -13.38 -9.31
CA ALA A 26 -6.54 -12.13 -9.62
C ALA A 26 -5.70 -10.89 -9.27
N LEU A 27 -4.77 -11.02 -8.31
CA LEU A 27 -3.96 -9.91 -7.84
C LEU A 27 -2.88 -9.54 -8.87
N VAL A 28 -2.86 -8.26 -9.24
CA VAL A 28 -1.75 -7.59 -9.93
C VAL A 28 -1.47 -6.31 -9.16
N PHE A 29 -0.21 -6.08 -8.83
CA PHE A 29 0.21 -4.89 -8.11
C PHE A 29 1.48 -4.30 -8.70
N GLU A 30 1.63 -2.99 -8.57
CA GLU A 30 2.84 -2.27 -8.92
C GLU A 30 3.60 -1.97 -7.63
N VAL A 31 4.91 -1.92 -7.74
CA VAL A 31 5.77 -1.49 -6.65
C VAL A 31 6.66 -0.40 -7.18
N ARG A 32 6.75 0.71 -6.44
CA ARG A 32 7.56 1.87 -6.82
C ARG A 32 8.43 2.32 -5.65
N GLU A 33 9.64 2.72 -5.98
CA GLU A 33 10.55 3.36 -5.04
C GLU A 33 10.26 4.85 -4.96
N ARG A 34 10.11 5.34 -3.73
CA ARG A 34 9.90 6.76 -3.42
C ARG A 34 11.02 7.26 -2.53
N THR A 35 11.88 8.10 -3.10
CA THR A 35 12.94 8.77 -2.35
C THR A 35 12.40 9.93 -1.53
N GLN A 36 12.60 9.87 -0.22
CA GLN A 36 12.36 10.95 0.73
C GLN A 36 13.72 11.37 1.33
N SER A 37 14.09 12.64 1.14
CA SER A 37 15.31 13.20 1.73
C SER A 37 14.95 14.01 2.97
N GLU A 38 15.60 13.67 4.07
CA GLU A 38 15.61 14.41 5.33
C GLU A 38 17.01 15.02 5.55
N LEU A 39 17.15 15.95 6.50
CA LEU A 39 18.37 16.75 6.70
C LEU A 39 19.67 15.91 6.78
N LEU A 40 19.63 14.75 7.45
CA LEU A 40 20.78 13.85 7.64
C LEU A 40 20.55 12.41 7.13
N MET A 41 19.37 12.13 6.57
CA MET A 41 18.94 10.78 6.23
C MET A 41 18.21 10.78 4.89
N HIS A 42 18.40 9.72 4.10
CA HIS A 42 17.66 9.47 2.87
C HIS A 42 16.94 8.14 3.00
N LEU A 43 15.63 8.16 2.76
CA LEU A 43 14.74 7.01 2.83
C LEU A 43 14.25 6.70 1.42
N VAL A 44 14.53 5.51 0.92
CA VAL A 44 13.92 4.97 -0.30
C VAL A 44 12.75 4.12 0.14
N LEU A 45 11.58 4.75 0.27
CA LEU A 45 10.35 4.07 0.66
C LEU A 45 9.82 3.20 -0.48
N THR A 46 9.10 2.15 -0.12
CA THR A 46 8.41 1.30 -1.10
C THR A 46 6.91 1.55 -1.07
N GLU A 47 6.37 1.95 -2.22
CA GLU A 47 4.94 2.07 -2.44
C GLU A 47 4.41 0.84 -3.16
N PHE A 48 3.41 0.18 -2.60
CA PHE A 48 2.67 -0.93 -3.20
C PHE A 48 1.33 -0.42 -3.70
N ILE A 49 1.05 -0.65 -4.97
CA ILE A 49 -0.07 -0.03 -5.68
C ILE A 49 -0.95 -1.11 -6.28
N VAL A 50 -2.23 -1.13 -5.93
CA VAL A 50 -3.24 -1.91 -6.65
C VAL A 50 -4.23 -0.98 -7.34
N ARG A 51 -4.72 -1.44 -8.49
CA ARG A 51 -5.71 -0.73 -9.29
C ARG A 51 -6.94 -1.60 -9.47
N ALA A 52 -8.09 -0.95 -9.50
CA ALA A 52 -9.36 -1.59 -9.78
C ALA A 52 -10.23 -0.66 -10.64
N PRO A 53 -11.08 -1.21 -11.53
CA PRO A 53 -12.05 -0.40 -12.25
C PRO A 53 -12.98 0.31 -11.27
N ALA A 54 -13.44 1.51 -11.63
CA ALA A 54 -14.45 2.20 -10.86
C ALA A 54 -15.81 2.14 -11.55
N ARG A 55 -16.88 2.03 -10.77
CA ARG A 55 -18.26 2.07 -11.29
C ARG A 55 -18.82 3.48 -11.42
N HIS A 56 -18.26 4.44 -10.68
CA HIS A 56 -18.70 5.83 -10.69
C HIS A 56 -17.56 6.80 -11.07
N PRO A 57 -17.86 7.88 -11.82
CA PRO A 57 -16.83 8.79 -12.32
C PRO A 57 -16.38 9.85 -11.29
N ALA A 58 -17.16 10.09 -10.23
CA ALA A 58 -16.88 11.17 -9.30
C ALA A 58 -15.57 10.95 -8.51
N PRO A 59 -14.66 11.93 -8.40
CA PRO A 59 -13.42 11.77 -7.68
C PRO A 59 -13.66 11.47 -6.20
N ALA A 60 -12.84 10.60 -5.63
CA ALA A 60 -12.91 10.22 -4.22
C ALA A 60 -11.51 10.07 -3.64
N ARG A 61 -11.34 10.41 -2.35
CA ARG A 61 -10.08 10.23 -1.65
C ARG A 61 -10.25 9.91 -0.17
N LEU A 62 -9.48 8.92 0.26
CA LEU A 62 -9.44 8.38 1.60
C LEU A 62 -7.99 8.11 2.01
N ASP A 63 -7.59 8.57 3.20
CA ASP A 63 -6.35 8.18 3.84
C ASP A 63 -6.67 7.23 5.01
N VAL A 64 -5.93 6.13 5.11
CA VAL A 64 -6.02 5.13 6.19
C VAL A 64 -4.70 5.14 6.96
N ARG A 65 -4.79 5.14 8.31
CA ARG A 65 -3.64 5.14 9.22
C ARG A 65 -3.90 4.26 10.43
N HIS A 66 -2.86 3.68 11.01
CA HIS A 66 -2.99 3.04 12.32
C HIS A 66 -3.37 4.05 13.40
N THR A 67 -4.03 3.55 14.45
CA THR A 67 -4.34 4.29 15.68
C THR A 67 -3.60 3.70 16.88
N GLY A 68 -3.51 4.49 17.94
CA GLY A 68 -2.83 4.15 19.19
C GLY A 68 -1.42 4.75 19.27
N ALA A 69 -1.08 5.34 20.42
CA ALA A 69 0.19 6.03 20.60
C ALA A 69 1.37 5.10 20.91
N TRP A 70 1.09 3.92 21.50
CA TRP A 70 2.11 2.98 22.01
C TRP A 70 2.07 1.61 21.33
N ARG A 71 0.87 1.15 20.98
CA ARG A 71 0.63 -0.09 20.22
C ARG A 71 -0.46 0.20 19.20
N ARG A 72 -0.40 -0.48 18.04
CA ARG A 72 -1.45 -0.39 17.02
C ARG A 72 -2.74 -0.99 17.58
N THR A 73 -3.76 -0.16 17.79
CA THR A 73 -5.06 -0.60 18.33
C THR A 73 -6.14 -0.71 17.27
N GLY A 74 -5.93 -0.11 16.10
CA GLY A 74 -6.92 -0.07 15.04
C GLY A 74 -6.50 0.74 13.83
N LEU A 75 -7.48 1.05 13.00
CA LEU A 75 -7.35 1.77 11.75
C LEU A 75 -8.31 2.97 11.76
N ARG A 76 -7.79 4.15 11.38
CA ARG A 76 -8.58 5.35 11.15
C ARG A 76 -8.71 5.60 9.67
N TYR A 77 -9.95 5.81 9.23
CA TYR A 77 -10.33 6.11 7.86
C TYR A 77 -10.71 7.59 7.77
N ALA A 78 -9.91 8.39 7.07
CA ALA A 78 -10.09 9.84 6.95
C ALA A 78 -10.41 10.22 5.50
N ALA A 79 -11.68 10.52 5.23
CA ALA A 79 -12.11 11.07 3.94
C ALA A 79 -11.56 12.50 3.77
N ARG A 80 -11.16 12.84 2.55
CA ARG A 80 -10.72 14.21 2.24
C ARG A 80 -11.92 15.09 1.93
N ARG A 81 -11.97 16.29 2.53
CA ARG A 81 -12.99 17.31 2.21
C ARG A 81 -12.96 17.61 0.71
N GLY A 82 -14.15 17.71 0.10
CA GLY A 82 -14.34 18.00 -1.33
C GLY A 82 -14.32 16.78 -2.26
N ALA A 83 -13.85 15.62 -1.80
CA ALA A 83 -13.89 14.37 -2.56
C ALA A 83 -14.10 13.16 -1.63
N PRO A 84 -15.20 13.10 -0.86
CA PRO A 84 -15.45 11.97 0.02
C PRO A 84 -15.69 10.70 -0.80
N PRO A 85 -15.24 9.52 -0.33
CA PRO A 85 -15.64 8.25 -0.91
C PRO A 85 -17.13 7.98 -0.72
N PRO A 86 -17.73 7.09 -1.52
CA PRO A 86 -19.06 6.56 -1.24
C PRO A 86 -19.12 5.96 0.17
N GLU A 87 -20.21 6.22 0.92
CA GLU A 87 -20.35 5.69 2.29
C GLU A 87 -20.33 4.15 2.30
N ALA A 88 -20.91 3.51 1.28
CA ALA A 88 -20.87 2.05 1.13
C ALA A 88 -19.44 1.50 1.06
N LEU A 89 -18.52 2.20 0.38
CA LEU A 89 -17.11 1.81 0.36
C LEU A 89 -16.46 1.99 1.73
N LEU A 90 -16.76 3.09 2.42
CA LEU A 90 -16.23 3.35 3.76
C LEU A 90 -16.70 2.31 4.77
N ALA A 91 -17.98 1.94 4.74
CA ALA A 91 -18.55 0.89 5.58
C ALA A 91 -17.84 -0.44 5.32
N GLU A 92 -17.77 -0.85 4.06
CA GLU A 92 -17.12 -2.11 3.69
C GLU A 92 -15.64 -2.15 4.10
N LEU A 93 -14.87 -1.09 3.85
CA LEU A 93 -13.47 -1.03 4.25
C LEU A 93 -13.26 -1.10 5.78
N ARG A 94 -14.22 -0.62 6.58
CA ARG A 94 -14.16 -0.62 8.05
C ARG A 94 -14.58 -1.97 8.63
N GLU A 95 -15.58 -2.60 8.03
CA GLU A 95 -16.22 -3.81 8.54
C GLU A 95 -15.54 -5.09 8.06
N ASP A 96 -14.71 -5.02 7.01
CA ASP A 96 -14.03 -6.19 6.46
C ASP A 96 -12.96 -6.77 7.43
N PRO A 97 -13.22 -7.94 8.03
CA PRO A 97 -12.32 -8.50 9.05
C PRO A 97 -11.01 -9.02 8.43
N ALA A 98 -11.04 -9.48 7.18
CA ALA A 98 -9.87 -10.00 6.49
C ALA A 98 -8.89 -8.87 6.15
N LEU A 99 -9.40 -7.75 5.65
CA LEU A 99 -8.63 -6.54 5.39
C LEU A 99 -8.02 -6.02 6.69
N ARG A 100 -8.80 -5.95 7.78
CA ARG A 100 -8.29 -5.52 9.08
C ARG A 100 -7.17 -6.45 9.57
N ALA A 101 -7.38 -7.75 9.52
CA ALA A 101 -6.38 -8.73 9.94
C ALA A 101 -5.08 -8.62 9.12
N ALA A 102 -5.19 -8.34 7.82
CA ALA A 102 -4.04 -8.17 6.94
C ALA A 102 -3.30 -6.83 7.16
N LEU A 103 -4.02 -5.74 7.48
CA LEU A 103 -3.41 -4.40 7.66
C LEU A 103 -2.78 -4.18 9.04
N MET A 104 -3.27 -4.84 10.10
CA MET A 104 -2.76 -4.67 11.46
C MET A 104 -1.27 -5.03 11.65
N PRO A 105 -0.74 -6.16 11.11
CA PRO A 105 0.67 -6.52 11.28
C PRO A 105 1.63 -5.67 10.44
N LEU A 106 1.13 -4.99 9.40
CA LEU A 106 1.95 -4.19 8.48
C LEU A 106 2.42 -2.90 9.13
N ASP A 107 3.65 -2.49 8.81
CA ASP A 107 4.21 -1.20 9.23
C ASP A 107 4.16 -0.19 8.07
N PHE A 108 2.93 0.21 7.74
CA PHE A 108 2.71 1.21 6.71
C PHE A 108 2.64 2.61 7.31
N LYS A 109 3.32 3.57 6.68
CA LYS A 109 3.22 4.99 7.01
C LYS A 109 1.88 5.57 6.59
N ARG A 110 1.39 5.13 5.43
CA ARG A 110 0.16 5.62 4.82
C ARG A 110 -0.42 4.57 3.88
N LEU A 111 -1.73 4.37 3.96
CA LEU A 111 -2.51 3.80 2.88
C LEU A 111 -3.42 4.91 2.33
N ARG A 112 -3.33 5.17 1.03
CA ARG A 112 -4.18 6.14 0.34
C ARG A 112 -5.02 5.42 -0.71
N ILE A 113 -6.30 5.72 -0.75
CA ILE A 113 -7.24 5.22 -1.75
C ILE A 113 -7.81 6.42 -2.48
N GLU A 114 -7.65 6.43 -3.80
CA GLU A 114 -8.09 7.51 -4.67
C GLU A 114 -8.88 6.95 -5.85
N ARG A 115 -9.98 7.60 -6.21
CA ARG A 115 -10.70 7.38 -7.47
C ARG A 115 -10.45 8.55 -8.40
N GLN A 116 -10.00 8.23 -9.61
CA GLN A 116 -9.85 9.16 -10.73
C GLN A 116 -10.58 8.58 -11.96
N ALA A 117 -10.51 9.27 -13.10
CA ALA A 117 -11.16 8.83 -14.33
C ALA A 117 -10.73 7.40 -14.76
N ALA A 118 -9.49 7.01 -14.49
CA ALA A 118 -8.96 5.68 -14.80
C ALA A 118 -9.38 4.58 -13.81
N GLY A 119 -10.14 4.90 -12.77
CA GLY A 119 -10.60 3.96 -11.74
C GLY A 119 -10.02 4.23 -10.36
N TRP A 120 -10.05 3.19 -9.52
CA TRP A 120 -9.47 3.21 -8.18
C TRP A 120 -7.98 2.91 -8.20
N THR A 121 -7.25 3.60 -7.33
CA THR A 121 -5.86 3.32 -6.99
C THR A 121 -5.73 3.29 -5.47
N ALA A 122 -5.19 2.19 -4.94
CA ALA A 122 -4.78 2.12 -3.54
C ALA A 122 -3.25 2.03 -3.46
N THR A 123 -2.63 2.99 -2.77
CA THR A 123 -1.19 3.09 -2.56
C THR A 123 -0.88 2.88 -1.09
N LEU A 124 -0.14 1.82 -0.78
CA LEU A 124 0.34 1.48 0.55
C LEU A 124 1.85 1.74 0.62
N GLU A 125 2.23 2.76 1.40
CA GLU A 125 3.63 3.12 1.66
C GLU A 125 4.13 2.33 2.87
N HIS A 126 5.03 1.38 2.65
CA HIS A 126 5.49 0.42 3.66
C HIS A 126 6.97 0.62 4.03
N MET A 127 7.31 0.46 5.31
CA MET A 127 8.69 0.59 5.79
C MET A 127 9.57 -0.62 5.40
N ALA A 128 9.07 -1.85 5.50
CA ALA A 128 9.76 -2.99 4.92
C ALA A 128 9.75 -2.93 3.38
N GLY A 129 10.82 -3.41 2.76
CA GLY A 129 11.13 -3.19 1.35
C GLY A 129 11.94 -1.91 1.11
N SER A 130 12.03 -1.03 2.11
CA SER A 130 12.70 0.26 1.98
C SER A 130 14.20 0.17 2.25
N GLU A 131 14.92 1.15 1.74
CA GLU A 131 16.33 1.36 2.03
C GLU A 131 16.53 2.65 2.83
N VAL A 132 17.28 2.54 3.92
CA VAL A 132 17.65 3.67 4.77
C VAL A 132 19.11 3.98 4.54
N VAL A 133 19.40 5.23 4.21
CA VAL A 133 20.76 5.74 4.08
C VAL A 133 20.92 6.88 5.09
N ASN A 134 21.76 6.68 6.09
CA ASN A 134 22.10 7.74 7.04
C ASN A 134 23.46 8.32 6.70
N ARG A 135 23.59 9.64 6.83
CA ARG A 135 24.87 10.33 6.59
C ARG A 135 25.73 10.39 7.86
N MET A 136 25.13 10.41 9.06
CA MET A 136 25.90 10.44 10.31
C MET A 136 25.17 9.70 11.46
N PRO A 137 25.70 8.57 11.97
CA PRO A 137 26.81 7.82 11.40
C PRO A 137 26.47 7.29 9.99
N ALA A 138 27.48 7.18 9.13
CA ALA A 138 27.29 6.75 7.75
C ALA A 138 26.88 5.27 7.69
N PHE A 139 25.69 4.98 7.15
CA PHE A 139 25.30 3.61 6.83
C PHE A 139 24.25 3.56 5.72
N ARG A 140 24.13 2.40 5.09
CA ARG A 140 23.06 2.05 4.16
C ARG A 140 22.51 0.68 4.55
N ARG A 141 21.21 0.59 4.80
CA ARG A 141 20.56 -0.63 5.28
C ARG A 141 19.25 -0.88 4.55
N TYR A 142 19.09 -2.10 4.04
CA TYR A 142 17.81 -2.60 3.55
C TYR A 142 16.95 -3.11 4.72
N ILE A 143 15.68 -2.73 4.74
CA ILE A 143 14.70 -3.27 5.68
C ILE A 143 13.96 -4.42 4.98
N ALA A 144 14.39 -5.66 5.23
CA ALA A 144 13.74 -6.83 4.64
C ALA A 144 12.33 -7.06 5.20
N PHE A 145 11.47 -7.67 4.39
CA PHE A 145 10.19 -8.18 4.88
C PHE A 145 10.42 -9.41 5.76
N ALA A 146 9.75 -9.48 6.91
CA ALA A 146 9.49 -10.76 7.55
C ALA A 146 8.48 -11.55 6.69
N PRO A 147 8.60 -12.89 6.54
CA PRO A 147 7.69 -13.68 5.71
C PRO A 147 6.20 -13.43 6.00
N ALA A 148 5.83 -13.38 7.28
CA ALA A 148 4.45 -13.09 7.71
C ALA A 148 3.97 -11.70 7.30
N GLN A 149 4.86 -10.69 7.24
CA GLN A 149 4.50 -9.34 6.77
C GLN A 149 4.31 -9.31 5.26
N ARG A 150 5.12 -10.08 4.51
CA ARG A 150 4.92 -10.21 3.06
C ARG A 150 3.55 -10.81 2.76
N ASP A 151 3.19 -11.89 3.43
CA ASP A 151 1.92 -12.56 3.19
C ASP A 151 0.73 -11.69 3.61
N ALA A 152 0.85 -10.96 4.74
CA ALA A 152 -0.14 -9.96 5.15
C ALA A 152 -0.27 -8.80 4.14
N LEU A 153 0.84 -8.36 3.53
CA LEU A 153 0.83 -7.33 2.51
C LEU A 153 0.08 -7.81 1.27
N LEU A 154 0.40 -9.00 0.77
CA LEU A 154 -0.28 -9.58 -0.39
C LEU A 154 -1.78 -9.78 -0.12
N ALA A 155 -2.15 -10.25 1.07
CA ALA A 155 -3.54 -10.38 1.49
C ALA A 155 -4.26 -9.02 1.53
N ALA A 156 -3.62 -7.99 2.07
CA ALA A 156 -4.18 -6.64 2.11
C ALA A 156 -4.39 -6.08 0.70
N LEU A 157 -3.40 -6.21 -0.19
CA LEU A 157 -3.48 -5.75 -1.58
C LEU A 157 -4.59 -6.47 -2.36
N ALA A 158 -4.68 -7.81 -2.23
CA ALA A 158 -5.74 -8.59 -2.84
C ALA A 158 -7.12 -8.17 -2.34
N ARG A 159 -7.29 -7.99 -1.03
CA ARG A 159 -8.57 -7.62 -0.44
C ARG A 159 -9.00 -6.20 -0.82
N LEU A 160 -8.05 -5.25 -0.83
CA LEU A 160 -8.28 -3.88 -1.32
C LEU A 160 -8.73 -3.89 -2.78
N GLN A 161 -8.03 -4.61 -3.66
CA GLN A 161 -8.41 -4.69 -5.07
C GLN A 161 -9.83 -5.25 -5.26
N ALA A 162 -10.17 -6.31 -4.54
CA ALA A 162 -11.49 -6.94 -4.61
C ALA A 162 -12.63 -6.05 -4.06
N ILE A 163 -12.39 -5.31 -2.98
CA ILE A 163 -13.34 -4.32 -2.46
C ILE A 163 -13.51 -3.21 -3.49
N LEU A 164 -12.42 -2.59 -3.95
CA LEU A 164 -12.48 -1.44 -4.85
C LEU A 164 -13.14 -1.74 -6.19
N ALA A 165 -12.96 -2.95 -6.75
CA ALA A 165 -13.61 -3.35 -8.01
C ALA A 165 -15.16 -3.42 -7.92
N ARG A 166 -15.72 -3.38 -6.70
CA ARG A 166 -17.17 -3.38 -6.46
C ARG A 166 -17.76 -1.96 -6.34
N HIS A 167 -16.95 -0.91 -6.31
CA HIS A 167 -17.34 0.51 -6.12
C HIS A 167 -16.89 1.43 -7.26
#